data_AF-A0A164QTB4-F1
#
_entry.id   AF-A0A164QTB4-F1
#
_cell.length_a   1.000
_cell.length_b   1.000
_cell.length_c   1.000
_cell.angle_alpha   90.00
_cell.angle_beta   90.00
_cell.angle_gamma   90.00
#
_symmetry.space_group_name_H-M   'P 1'
#
loop_
_entity.id
_entity.type
_entity.pdbx_description
1 polymer ?
#
loop_
_entity_poly.entity_id
_entity_poly.type
_entity_poly.pdbx_seq_one_letter_code
_entity_poly.pdbx_strand_id
1 'polypeptide(L)'
;MRVLVNGPTRLIEQDKTEIFQNILDILERGNEISLFLKSTFEIEVLRLLLTYMKEHDSSIFTRVNLYTLYPLEQLPSKYQTLINFATQNGASWSNFNYKRDDSKPNAIDRKSLTGFWRQIVQNSQLVLVFLDDKEYHQLIPLDIAMELKIEAVKLFLFREGKGLHQGDLKSRTEVFRIS
;
A
#
# COMPACT_ATOMS: atom_id res chain seq x y z
N MET A 1 -9.06 -1.89 -12.77
CA MET A 1 -7.84 -2.70 -12.52
C MET A 1 -7.56 -2.73 -11.02
N ARG A 2 -6.71 -3.64 -10.53
CA ARG A 2 -6.24 -3.72 -9.15
C ARG A 2 -4.82 -3.21 -9.06
N VAL A 3 -4.62 -2.21 -8.22
CA VAL A 3 -3.34 -1.54 -7.97
C VAL A 3 -2.87 -1.92 -6.57
N LEU A 4 -1.74 -2.62 -6.46
CA LEU A 4 -1.07 -2.76 -5.16
C LEU A 4 -0.39 -1.44 -4.82
N VAL A 5 -0.69 -0.91 -3.64
CA VAL A 5 -0.07 0.33 -3.14
C VAL A 5 0.81 0.00 -1.93
N ASN A 6 2.06 0.45 -1.96
CA ASN A 6 3.02 0.33 -0.86
C ASN A 6 3.81 1.64 -0.69
N GLY A 7 4.34 1.88 0.50
CA GLY A 7 5.09 3.11 0.77
C GLY A 7 5.85 3.09 2.08
N PRO A 8 6.35 4.25 2.54
CA PRO A 8 7.28 4.35 3.65
C PRO A 8 6.68 4.23 5.03
N THR A 9 7.47 3.69 5.96
CA THR A 9 7.03 3.55 7.35
C THR A 9 6.90 4.90 8.07
N ARG A 10 7.53 5.95 7.56
CA ARG A 10 7.40 7.31 8.12
C ARG A 10 6.91 8.26 7.04
N LEU A 11 5.73 8.79 7.27
CA LEU A 11 5.10 9.82 6.44
C LEU A 11 5.18 11.16 7.14
N ILE A 12 5.68 12.18 6.45
CA ILE A 12 5.49 13.57 6.87
C ILE A 12 4.14 14.09 6.34
N GLU A 13 3.61 15.16 6.92
CA GLU A 13 2.29 15.69 6.52
C GLU A 13 2.21 16.06 5.03
N GLN A 14 3.28 16.58 4.45
CA GLN A 14 3.34 16.90 3.02
C GLN A 14 3.17 15.65 2.13
N ASP A 15 3.81 14.52 2.50
CA ASP A 15 3.71 13.26 1.76
C ASP A 15 2.27 12.75 1.72
N LYS A 16 1.55 12.91 2.85
CA LYS A 16 0.18 12.39 3.00
C LYS A 16 -0.74 12.99 1.96
N THR A 17 -0.65 14.28 1.67
CA THR A 17 -1.49 14.94 0.66
C THR A 17 -1.24 14.35 -0.73
N GLU A 18 0.02 14.22 -1.14
CA GLU A 18 0.36 13.68 -2.46
C GLU A 18 -0.02 12.20 -2.60
N ILE A 19 0.29 11.39 -1.59
CA ILE A 19 -0.10 9.97 -1.54
C ILE A 19 -1.61 9.84 -1.65
N PHE A 20 -2.34 10.62 -0.86
CA PHE A 20 -3.78 10.53 -0.80
C PHE A 20 -4.42 10.94 -2.12
N GLN A 21 -3.95 12.01 -2.75
CA GLN A 21 -4.44 12.43 -4.07
C GLN A 21 -4.23 11.34 -5.12
N ASN A 22 -3.05 10.72 -5.17
CA ASN A 22 -2.79 9.62 -6.10
C ASN A 22 -3.72 8.41 -5.86
N ILE A 23 -4.00 8.10 -4.60
CA ILE A 23 -4.89 6.99 -4.23
C ILE A 23 -6.34 7.30 -4.59
N LEU A 24 -6.81 8.52 -4.34
CA LEU A 24 -8.13 8.97 -4.75
C LEU A 24 -8.29 8.94 -6.27
N ASP A 25 -7.33 9.46 -7.02
CA ASP A 25 -7.34 9.43 -8.49
C ASP A 25 -7.49 7.99 -9.03
N ILE A 26 -6.81 7.02 -8.41
CA ILE A 26 -6.95 5.60 -8.78
C ILE A 26 -8.39 5.12 -8.55
N LEU A 27 -8.93 5.39 -7.36
CA LEU A 27 -10.24 4.92 -6.92
C LEU A 27 -11.38 5.59 -7.71
N GLU A 28 -11.32 6.90 -7.94
CA GLU A 28 -12.31 7.67 -8.70
C GLU A 28 -12.39 7.22 -10.16
N ARG A 29 -11.28 6.75 -10.74
CA ARG A 29 -11.24 6.14 -12.09
C ARG A 29 -11.84 4.75 -12.17
N GLY A 30 -12.45 4.23 -11.10
CA GLY A 30 -13.07 2.89 -11.11
C GLY A 30 -12.12 1.76 -10.78
N ASN A 31 -10.88 2.03 -10.35
CA ASN A 31 -9.92 1.00 -10.03
C ASN A 31 -9.99 0.59 -8.56
N GLU A 32 -9.48 -0.61 -8.28
CA GLU A 32 -9.31 -1.15 -6.94
C GLU A 32 -7.89 -0.89 -6.44
N ILE A 33 -7.75 -0.70 -5.14
CA ILE A 33 -6.45 -0.73 -4.47
C ILE A 33 -6.31 -1.97 -3.60
N SER A 34 -5.08 -2.45 -3.45
CA SER A 34 -4.69 -3.47 -2.48
C SER A 34 -3.71 -2.89 -1.50
N LEU A 35 -3.96 -3.11 -0.22
CA LEU A 35 -3.14 -2.63 0.89
C LEU A 35 -2.71 -3.81 1.75
N PHE A 36 -1.40 -3.97 1.94
CA PHE A 36 -0.87 -4.98 2.85
C PHE A 36 -0.55 -4.35 4.21
N LEU A 37 -1.44 -4.55 5.19
CA LEU A 37 -1.42 -3.89 6.50
C LEU A 37 -0.30 -4.44 7.42
N LYS A 38 0.95 -4.26 7.00
CA LYS A 38 2.17 -4.67 7.72
C LYS A 38 2.87 -3.48 8.38
N SER A 39 2.68 -2.27 7.85
CA SER A 39 3.38 -1.05 8.25
C SER A 39 2.40 0.09 8.51
N THR A 40 2.95 1.19 9.02
CA THR A 40 2.27 2.45 9.29
C THR A 40 1.72 3.13 8.02
N PHE A 41 2.38 2.96 6.87
CA PHE A 41 1.93 3.51 5.59
C PHE A 41 0.49 3.11 5.26
N GLU A 42 0.23 1.81 5.16
CA GLU A 42 -1.06 1.31 4.70
C GLU A 42 -2.18 1.63 5.68
N ILE A 43 -1.84 1.75 6.96
CA ILE A 43 -2.76 2.18 8.01
C ILE A 43 -3.11 3.66 7.88
N GLU A 44 -2.14 4.51 7.54
CA GLU A 44 -2.40 5.93 7.33
C GLU A 44 -3.25 6.16 6.07
N VAL A 45 -2.95 5.45 4.98
CA VAL A 45 -3.81 5.44 3.78
C VAL A 45 -5.25 5.08 4.15
N LEU A 46 -5.44 4.00 4.92
CA LEU A 46 -6.77 3.59 5.36
C LEU A 46 -7.45 4.67 6.21
N ARG A 47 -6.73 5.32 7.12
CA ARG A 47 -7.26 6.44 7.93
C ARG A 47 -7.69 7.62 7.08
N LEU A 48 -6.90 7.99 6.07
CA LEU A 48 -7.23 9.10 5.18
C LEU A 48 -8.49 8.80 4.36
N LEU A 49 -8.62 7.56 3.83
CA LEU A 49 -9.83 7.11 3.14
C LEU A 49 -11.06 7.14 4.04
N LEU A 50 -10.91 6.76 5.32
CA LEU A 50 -11.99 6.82 6.30
C LEU A 50 -12.44 8.27 6.57
N THR A 51 -11.50 9.21 6.64
CA THR A 51 -11.83 10.63 6.81
C THR A 51 -12.57 11.16 5.60
N TYR A 52 -12.08 10.89 4.39
CA TYR A 52 -12.73 11.29 3.14
C TYR A 52 -14.14 10.72 3.02
N MET A 53 -14.35 9.45 3.37
CA MET A 53 -15.68 8.83 3.34
C MET A 53 -16.71 9.55 4.23
N LYS A 54 -16.30 10.17 5.34
CA LYS A 54 -17.26 10.92 6.17
C LYS A 54 -17.88 12.10 5.41
N GLU A 55 -17.18 12.60 4.39
CA GLU A 55 -17.54 13.77 3.61
C GLU A 55 -18.01 13.39 2.19
N HIS A 56 -17.85 12.13 1.78
CA HIS A 56 -18.05 11.64 0.41
C HIS A 56 -18.73 10.26 0.35
N ASP A 57 -18.91 9.71 -0.85
CA ASP A 57 -19.58 8.41 -1.07
C ASP A 57 -18.80 7.24 -0.45
N SER A 58 -19.48 6.42 0.36
CA SER A 58 -18.93 5.22 0.98
C SER A 58 -18.67 4.07 0.02
N SER A 59 -19.17 4.14 -1.21
CA SER A 59 -18.91 3.15 -2.26
C SER A 59 -17.42 2.99 -2.58
N ILE A 60 -16.58 3.97 -2.23
CA ILE A 60 -15.13 3.90 -2.44
C ILE A 60 -14.48 2.69 -1.75
N PHE A 61 -15.02 2.27 -0.60
CA PHE A 61 -14.52 1.12 0.14
C PHE A 61 -14.76 -0.21 -0.57
N THR A 62 -15.77 -0.31 -1.44
CA THR A 62 -15.99 -1.51 -2.29
C THR A 62 -14.81 -1.81 -3.22
N ARG A 63 -13.93 -0.83 -3.42
CA ARG A 63 -12.73 -0.92 -4.26
C ARG A 63 -11.45 -1.08 -3.43
N VAL A 64 -11.55 -1.29 -2.12
CA VAL A 64 -10.40 -1.46 -1.23
C VAL A 64 -10.26 -2.94 -0.85
N ASN A 65 -9.09 -3.50 -1.09
CA ASN A 65 -8.73 -4.87 -0.70
C ASN A 65 -7.65 -4.82 0.39
N LEU A 66 -7.93 -5.41 1.56
CA LEU A 66 -7.03 -5.41 2.70
C LEU A 66 -6.40 -6.78 2.92
N TYR A 67 -5.09 -6.81 3.07
CA TYR A 67 -4.32 -8.01 3.40
C TYR A 67 -3.66 -7.88 4.76
N THR A 68 -3.73 -8.93 5.57
CA THR A 68 -2.99 -9.05 6.83
C THR A 68 -2.20 -10.36 6.88
N LEU A 69 -1.13 -10.38 7.68
CA LEU A 69 -0.41 -11.63 7.93
C LEU A 69 -1.24 -12.60 8.78
N TYR A 70 -1.82 -12.05 9.85
CA TYR A 70 -2.51 -12.80 10.88
C TYR A 70 -4.04 -12.68 10.74
N PRO A 71 -4.79 -13.67 11.26
CA PRO A 71 -6.23 -13.54 11.49
C PRO A 71 -6.54 -12.32 12.36
N LEU A 72 -7.77 -11.81 12.24
CA LEU A 72 -8.21 -10.57 12.87
C LEU A 72 -8.00 -10.58 14.39
N GLU A 73 -8.30 -11.70 15.04
CA GLU A 73 -8.25 -11.90 16.48
C GLU A 73 -6.83 -11.76 17.05
N GLN A 74 -5.81 -11.95 16.21
CA GLN A 74 -4.39 -11.87 16.58
C GLN A 74 -3.78 -10.49 16.29
N LEU A 75 -4.53 -9.59 15.66
CA LEU A 75 -4.07 -8.23 15.39
C LEU A 75 -4.32 -7.32 16.60
N PRO A 76 -3.49 -6.29 16.81
CA PRO A 76 -3.80 -5.21 17.74
C PRO A 76 -5.23 -4.66 17.56
N SER A 77 -5.92 -4.36 18.67
CA SER A 77 -7.32 -3.88 18.67
C SER A 77 -7.57 -2.72 17.71
N LYS A 78 -6.63 -1.76 17.64
CA LYS A 78 -6.68 -0.63 16.71
C LYS A 78 -6.80 -1.05 15.23
N TYR A 79 -6.17 -2.16 14.84
CA TYR A 79 -6.25 -2.69 13.49
C TYR A 79 -7.55 -3.46 13.28
N GLN A 80 -7.99 -4.21 14.30
CA GLN A 80 -9.28 -4.89 14.25
C GLN A 80 -10.42 -3.90 14.00
N THR A 81 -10.46 -2.78 14.74
CA THR A 81 -11.46 -1.74 14.56
C THR A 81 -11.44 -1.15 13.15
N LEU A 82 -10.24 -0.83 12.63
CA LEU A 82 -10.10 -0.27 11.28
C LEU A 82 -10.56 -1.25 10.19
N ILE A 83 -10.16 -2.51 10.28
CA ILE A 83 -10.52 -3.55 9.31
C ILE A 83 -12.03 -3.85 9.38
N ASN A 84 -12.59 -4.01 10.58
CA ASN A 84 -14.03 -4.22 10.76
C ASN A 84 -14.84 -3.06 10.19
N PHE A 85 -14.41 -1.83 10.45
CA PHE A 85 -15.10 -0.68 9.90
C PHE A 85 -14.99 -0.64 8.36
N ALA A 86 -13.81 -0.85 7.80
CA ALA A 86 -13.62 -0.85 6.35
C ALA A 86 -14.47 -1.94 5.65
N THR A 87 -14.50 -3.14 6.23
CA THR A 87 -15.27 -4.28 5.70
C THR A 87 -16.78 -4.08 5.83
N GLN A 88 -17.26 -3.47 6.92
CA GLN A 88 -18.66 -3.04 7.06
C GLN A 88 -19.08 -2.03 5.98
N ASN A 89 -18.13 -1.26 5.43
CA ASN A 89 -18.34 -0.31 4.35
C ASN A 89 -18.00 -0.89 2.96
N GLY A 90 -17.79 -2.20 2.85
CA GLY A 90 -17.66 -2.90 1.58
C GLY A 90 -16.24 -3.28 1.17
N ALA A 91 -15.20 -2.94 1.94
CA ALA A 91 -13.85 -3.44 1.66
C ALA A 91 -13.78 -4.96 1.75
N SER A 92 -12.98 -5.56 0.89
CA SER A 92 -12.60 -6.96 1.04
C SER A 92 -11.45 -7.07 2.04
N TRP A 93 -11.42 -8.16 2.82
CA TRP A 93 -10.31 -8.46 3.71
C TRP A 93 -9.92 -9.93 3.56
N SER A 94 -8.61 -10.19 3.57
CA SER A 94 -8.03 -11.52 3.55
C SER A 94 -6.78 -11.56 4.41
N ASN A 95 -6.44 -12.75 4.91
CA ASN A 95 -5.22 -12.94 5.67
C ASN A 95 -4.46 -14.20 5.22
N PHE A 96 -3.15 -14.22 5.46
CA PHE A 96 -2.28 -15.34 5.06
C PHE A 96 -2.25 -16.48 6.08
N ASN A 97 -3.01 -16.40 7.18
CA ASN A 97 -2.98 -17.34 8.29
C ASN A 97 -1.55 -17.63 8.79
N TYR A 98 -0.66 -16.64 8.74
CA TYR A 98 0.72 -16.82 9.16
C TYR A 98 0.77 -17.11 10.66
N LYS A 99 1.44 -18.19 11.05
CA LYS A 99 1.58 -18.55 12.46
C LYS A 99 2.68 -17.71 13.07
N ARG A 100 2.34 -16.95 14.11
CA ARG A 100 3.36 -16.22 14.89
C ARG A 100 4.27 -17.23 15.59
N ASP A 101 5.57 -17.01 15.47
CA ASP A 101 6.53 -17.72 16.30
C ASP A 101 6.62 -16.99 17.65
N ASP A 102 6.15 -17.63 18.72
CA ASP A 102 6.16 -17.06 20.07
C ASP A 102 7.58 -16.79 20.57
N SER A 103 8.61 -17.44 20.02
CA SER A 103 10.01 -17.18 20.34
C SER A 103 10.56 -15.93 19.64
N LYS A 104 9.89 -15.46 18.57
CA LYS A 104 10.23 -14.25 17.82
C LYS A 104 8.96 -13.51 17.35
N PRO A 105 8.21 -12.92 18.28
CA PRO A 105 6.85 -12.42 18.02
C PRO A 105 6.77 -11.31 16.96
N ASN A 106 7.89 -10.67 16.63
CA ASN A 106 7.99 -9.59 15.66
C ASN A 106 8.84 -9.94 14.42
N ALA A 107 9.31 -11.19 14.29
CA ALA A 107 10.13 -11.59 13.14
C ALA A 107 9.31 -12.42 12.17
N ILE A 108 9.22 -11.95 10.92
CA ILE A 108 8.77 -12.75 9.78
C ILE A 108 10.02 -13.03 8.96
N ASP A 109 10.26 -14.30 8.63
CA ASP A 109 11.39 -14.62 7.78
C ASP A 109 11.19 -14.03 6.38
N ARG A 110 12.30 -13.65 5.73
CA ARG A 110 12.27 -12.97 4.44
C ARG A 110 11.58 -13.81 3.37
N LYS A 111 11.72 -15.13 3.39
CA LYS A 111 11.13 -16.03 2.38
C LYS A 111 9.61 -16.01 2.47
N SER A 112 9.06 -16.13 3.68
CA SER A 112 7.62 -16.01 3.91
C SER A 112 7.11 -14.64 3.48
N LEU A 113 7.77 -13.55 3.90
CA LEU A 113 7.38 -12.19 3.53
C LEU A 113 7.36 -11.97 2.01
N THR A 114 8.40 -12.41 1.30
CA THR A 114 8.45 -12.37 -0.17
C THR A 114 7.33 -13.22 -0.80
N GLY A 115 7.00 -14.38 -0.22
CA GLY A 115 5.89 -15.22 -0.66
C GLY A 115 4.55 -14.51 -0.57
N PHE A 116 4.27 -13.83 0.55
CA PHE A 116 3.04 -13.05 0.72
C PHE A 116 2.94 -11.90 -0.28
N TRP A 117 4.03 -11.14 -0.45
CA TRP A 117 4.09 -10.10 -1.47
C TRP A 117 3.83 -10.63 -2.86
N ARG A 118 4.42 -11.78 -3.22
CA ARG A 118 4.22 -12.40 -4.53
C ARG A 118 2.76 -12.72 -4.79
N GLN A 119 2.03 -13.25 -3.81
CA GLN A 119 0.60 -13.53 -3.97
C GLN A 119 -0.22 -12.26 -4.22
N ILE A 120 0.10 -11.15 -3.54
CA ILE A 120 -0.63 -9.89 -3.74
C ILE A 120 -0.30 -9.28 -5.11
N VAL A 121 0.99 -9.26 -5.47
CA VAL A 121 1.46 -8.75 -6.76
C VAL A 121 0.86 -9.54 -7.92
N GLN A 122 0.83 -10.87 -7.85
CA GLN A 122 0.20 -11.73 -8.89
C GLN A 122 -1.28 -11.41 -9.15
N ASN A 123 -1.99 -10.92 -8.13
CA ASN A 123 -3.39 -10.55 -8.23
C ASN A 123 -3.60 -9.08 -8.67
N SER A 124 -2.52 -8.35 -8.91
CA SER A 124 -2.53 -6.93 -9.27
C SER A 124 -2.15 -6.75 -10.75
N GLN A 125 -2.65 -5.70 -11.37
CA GLN A 125 -2.23 -5.29 -12.72
C GLN A 125 -1.21 -4.16 -12.69
N LEU A 126 -1.09 -3.46 -11.56
CA LEU A 126 -0.12 -2.40 -11.34
C LEU A 126 0.41 -2.47 -9.92
N VAL A 127 1.70 -2.26 -9.73
CA VAL A 127 2.33 -2.03 -8.43
C VAL A 127 2.78 -0.57 -8.35
N LEU A 128 2.17 0.19 -7.44
CA LEU A 128 2.53 1.57 -7.15
C LEU A 128 3.29 1.63 -5.82
N VAL A 129 4.53 2.12 -5.86
CA VAL A 129 5.33 2.30 -4.65
C VAL A 129 5.76 3.75 -4.49
N PHE A 130 5.37 4.32 -3.36
CA PHE A 130 5.89 5.60 -2.88
C PHE A 130 7.21 5.36 -2.19
N LEU A 131 8.26 6.04 -2.64
CA LEU A 131 9.62 5.87 -2.15
C LEU A 131 10.05 7.03 -1.28
N ASP A 132 10.64 6.66 -0.15
CA ASP A 132 11.54 7.48 0.64
C ASP A 132 12.98 7.01 0.32
N ASP A 133 13.86 7.96 0.05
CA ASP A 133 15.30 7.81 -0.24
C ASP A 133 16.09 7.03 0.83
N LYS A 134 15.47 6.69 1.97
CA LYS A 134 16.10 5.97 3.10
C LYS A 134 15.62 4.53 3.33
N GLU A 135 14.61 4.03 2.61
CA GLU A 135 13.93 2.77 2.97
C GLU A 135 13.83 1.77 1.79
N TYR A 136 14.85 0.91 1.64
CA TYR A 136 14.92 -0.08 0.54
C TYR A 136 13.93 -1.25 0.62
N HIS A 137 13.35 -1.53 1.79
CA HIS A 137 12.42 -2.67 1.93
C HIS A 137 11.11 -2.47 1.14
N GLN A 138 10.83 -1.23 0.72
CA GLN A 138 9.70 -0.89 -0.14
C GLN A 138 9.87 -1.41 -1.58
N LEU A 139 11.08 -1.82 -1.95
CA LEU A 139 11.42 -2.33 -3.28
C LEU A 139 11.01 -3.79 -3.50
N ILE A 140 10.77 -4.58 -2.44
CA ILE A 140 10.38 -6.00 -2.57
C ILE A 140 9.18 -6.21 -3.52
N PRO A 141 8.04 -5.50 -3.38
CA PRO A 141 6.94 -5.65 -4.32
C PRO A 141 7.27 -5.19 -5.76
N LEU A 142 8.21 -4.25 -5.94
CA LEU A 142 8.66 -3.80 -7.27
C LEU A 142 9.53 -4.86 -7.95
N ASP A 143 10.49 -5.43 -7.23
CA ASP A 143 11.35 -6.50 -7.73
C ASP A 143 10.49 -7.70 -8.19
N ILE A 144 9.51 -8.07 -7.38
CA ILE A 144 8.55 -9.13 -7.72
C ILE A 144 7.71 -8.76 -8.95
N ALA A 145 7.24 -7.52 -9.07
CA ALA A 145 6.47 -7.07 -10.23
C ALA A 145 7.30 -7.18 -11.52
N MET A 146 8.57 -6.74 -11.48
CA MET A 146 9.50 -6.87 -12.59
C MET A 146 9.73 -8.33 -13.00
N GLU A 147 9.96 -9.23 -12.03
CA GLU A 147 10.10 -10.66 -12.30
C GLU A 147 8.85 -11.28 -12.94
N LEU A 148 7.67 -10.84 -12.50
CA LEU A 148 6.37 -11.33 -12.99
C LEU A 148 5.86 -10.61 -14.24
N LYS A 149 6.62 -9.64 -14.76
CA LYS A 149 6.23 -8.78 -15.89
C LYS A 149 4.92 -8.01 -15.66
N ILE A 150 4.70 -7.55 -14.43
CA ILE A 150 3.57 -6.71 -14.05
C ILE A 150 4.02 -5.24 -14.06
N GLU A 151 3.17 -4.33 -14.54
CA GLU A 151 3.50 -2.91 -14.59
C GLU A 151 3.81 -2.40 -13.18
N ALA A 152 4.87 -1.61 -13.06
CA ALA A 152 5.33 -1.07 -11.79
C ALA A 152 5.65 0.41 -11.94
N VAL A 153 5.24 1.20 -10.96
CA VAL A 153 5.48 2.64 -10.90
C VAL A 153 6.14 2.97 -9.56
N LYS A 154 7.28 3.67 -9.65
CA LYS A 154 7.94 4.28 -8.50
C LYS A 154 7.64 5.76 -8.47
N LEU A 155 7.19 6.27 -7.33
CA LEU A 155 6.97 7.69 -7.08
C LEU A 155 7.86 8.16 -5.94
N PHE A 156 8.73 9.14 -6.19
CA PHE A 156 9.57 9.72 -5.14
C PHE A 156 8.84 10.82 -4.38
N LEU A 157 8.77 10.67 -3.05
CA LEU A 157 8.15 11.64 -2.13
C LEU A 157 9.10 12.82 -1.86
N PHE A 158 8.53 14.01 -1.63
CA PHE A 158 9.31 15.22 -1.36
C PHE A 158 9.78 15.28 0.09
N ARG A 159 11.09 15.24 0.32
CA ARG A 159 11.67 15.66 1.62
C ARG A 159 12.36 17.01 1.46
N GLU A 160 12.05 17.96 2.34
CA GLU A 160 12.58 19.32 2.28
C GLU A 160 14.11 19.36 2.12
N GLY A 161 14.58 20.21 1.20
CA GLY A 161 15.99 20.64 1.13
C GLY A 161 16.57 20.80 -0.28
N LYS A 162 15.97 20.20 -1.31
CA LYS A 162 16.36 20.45 -2.70
C LYS A 162 15.12 20.81 -3.51
N GLY A 163 14.90 22.10 -3.67
CA GLY A 163 13.99 22.61 -4.70
C GLY A 163 14.46 22.06 -6.04
N LEU A 164 13.66 21.17 -6.62
CA LEU A 164 13.91 20.64 -7.95
C LEU A 164 13.14 21.49 -8.94
N HIS A 165 13.82 21.90 -10.00
CA HIS A 165 13.29 22.80 -11.01
C HIS A 165 12.19 22.08 -11.81
N GLN A 166 11.29 22.82 -12.48
CA GLN A 166 10.19 22.25 -13.28
C GLN A 166 10.62 21.21 -14.34
N GLY A 167 11.92 21.11 -14.68
CA GLY A 167 12.48 20.06 -15.53
C GLY A 167 12.54 18.66 -14.90
N ASP A 168 12.49 18.56 -13.56
CA ASP A 168 12.63 17.31 -12.80
C ASP A 168 11.30 16.54 -12.63
N LEU A 169 10.17 17.11 -13.04
CA LEU A 169 8.86 16.42 -12.95
C LEU A 169 8.81 15.13 -13.79
N LYS A 170 9.61 15.03 -14.87
CA LYS A 170 9.76 13.79 -15.65
C LYS A 170 10.65 12.73 -14.98
N SER A 171 11.47 13.09 -13.99
CA SER A 171 12.34 12.16 -13.25
C SER A 171 11.74 11.66 -11.92
N ARG A 172 10.49 12.05 -11.60
CA ARG A 172 9.79 11.69 -10.34
C ARG A 172 8.99 10.40 -10.43
N THR A 173 8.70 9.96 -11.66
CA THR A 173 7.89 8.79 -11.95
C THR A 173 8.67 7.87 -12.87
N GLU A 174 9.22 6.80 -12.33
CA GLU A 174 9.76 5.73 -13.15
C GLU A 174 8.66 4.70 -13.41
N VAL A 175 8.19 4.65 -14.65
CA VAL A 175 7.22 3.64 -15.10
C VAL A 175 7.97 2.50 -15.77
N PHE A 176 7.90 1.32 -15.16
CA PHE A 176 8.41 0.09 -15.74
C PHE A 176 7.30 -0.56 -16.56
N ARG A 177 7.22 -0.18 -17.84
CA ARG A 177 6.36 -0.86 -18.83
C ARG A 177 7.16 -1.98 -19.47
N ILE A 178 6.71 -3.22 -19.29
CA ILE A 178 7.33 -4.38 -19.90
C ILE A 178 6.51 -4.71 -21.16
N SER A 179 7.09 -4.40 -22.33
CA SER A 179 6.57 -4.70 -23.67
C SER A 179 6.65 -6.19 -24.00
#